data_AF-A0A9N7G8H3-F1
#
_entry.id   AF-A0A9N7G8H3-F1
#
_cell.length_a   1.000
_cell.length_b   1.000
_cell.length_c   1.000
_cell.angle_alpha   90.00
_cell.angle_beta   90.00
_cell.angle_gamma   90.00
#
_symmetry.space_group_name_H-M   'P 1'
#
loop_
_entity.id
_entity.type
_entity.pdbx_description
1 polymer ?
#
loop_
_entity_poly.entity_id
_entity_poly.type
_entity_poly.pdbx_seq_one_letter_code
_entity_poly.pdbx_strand_id
1 'polypeptide(L)'
;MIDNKTLKWLSEKQVILDQFIQNKWNFKNDKTLLDKKITAFLVELGEYANEERSFKYWSNKKPSDLEIQLDEYIDGIHFIISVGNQINYNFEQFDYNFLNKDSIIDIYFEIISCLNSFIEDNNNINYSKLLNAFFKYLWD
;
A
#
# COMPACT_ATOMS: atom_id res chain seq x y z
N MET A 1 -1.37 -7.64 14.06
CA MET A 1 -2.17 -6.49 13.59
C MET A 1 -1.45 -5.20 13.95
N ILE A 2 -1.18 -4.35 12.97
CA ILE A 2 -0.59 -3.02 13.21
C ILE A 2 -1.59 -2.16 13.96
N ASP A 3 -1.19 -1.57 15.07
CA ASP A 3 -2.10 -0.72 15.85
C ASP A 3 -2.16 0.71 15.29
N ASN A 4 -3.23 1.43 15.61
CA ASN A 4 -3.46 2.78 15.07
C ASN A 4 -2.41 3.80 15.53
N LYS A 5 -1.75 3.60 16.68
CA LYS A 5 -0.65 4.48 17.10
C LYS A 5 0.58 4.25 16.23
N THR A 6 0.86 3.00 15.89
CA THR A 6 1.93 2.64 14.95
C THR A 6 1.65 3.20 13.56
N LEU A 7 0.42 3.09 13.05
CA LEU A 7 0.04 3.71 11.76
C LEU A 7 0.17 5.23 11.77
N LYS A 8 -0.28 5.89 12.85
CA LYS A 8 -0.08 7.33 13.02
C LYS A 8 1.40 7.70 13.00
N TRP A 9 2.23 6.96 13.75
CA TRP A 9 3.67 7.21 13.77
C TRP A 9 4.31 7.03 12.39
N LEU A 10 3.94 5.97 11.65
CA LEU A 10 4.41 5.78 10.27
C LEU A 10 3.97 6.93 9.36
N SER A 11 2.72 7.37 9.48
CA SER A 11 2.20 8.54 8.76
C SER A 11 3.04 9.80 9.04
N GLU A 12 3.36 10.09 10.29
CA GLU A 12 4.20 11.23 10.70
C GLU A 12 5.62 11.13 10.11
N LYS A 13 6.22 9.93 10.08
CA LYS A 13 7.52 9.71 9.43
C LYS A 13 7.46 9.86 7.93
N GLN A 14 6.39 9.36 7.30
CA GLN A 14 6.20 9.48 5.86
C GLN A 14 6.00 10.93 5.43
N VAL A 15 5.35 11.78 6.24
CA VAL A 15 5.23 13.23 5.96
C VAL A 15 6.62 13.87 5.84
N ILE A 16 7.55 13.53 6.75
CA ILE A 16 8.92 14.08 6.74
C ILE A 16 9.64 13.67 5.44
N LEU A 17 9.54 12.40 5.07
CA LEU A 17 10.16 11.87 3.85
C LEU A 17 9.55 12.48 2.58
N ASP A 18 8.23 12.57 2.52
CA ASP A 18 7.49 13.15 1.40
C ASP A 18 7.88 14.62 1.19
N GLN A 19 7.98 15.39 2.27
CA GLN A 19 8.41 16.80 2.21
C GLN A 19 9.84 16.92 1.69
N PHE A 20 10.76 16.06 2.15
CA PHE A 20 12.13 16.04 1.65
C PHE A 20 12.17 15.76 0.13
N ILE A 21 11.43 14.75 -0.33
CA ILE A 21 11.37 14.38 -1.76
C ILE A 21 10.73 15.50 -2.58
N GLN A 22 9.61 16.07 -2.13
CA GLN A 22 8.92 17.16 -2.82
C GLN A 22 9.81 18.38 -2.97
N ASN A 23 10.52 18.78 -1.92
CA ASN A 23 11.45 19.91 -1.96
C ASN A 23 12.65 19.64 -2.87
N LYS A 24 13.22 18.42 -2.79
CA LYS A 24 14.37 18.02 -3.60
C LYS A 24 14.06 18.06 -5.11
N TRP A 25 12.85 17.66 -5.50
CA TRP A 25 12.45 17.53 -6.90
C TRP A 25 11.46 18.60 -7.37
N ASN A 26 11.15 19.59 -6.53
CA ASN A 26 10.22 20.69 -6.78
C ASN A 26 8.83 20.24 -7.27
N PHE A 27 8.29 19.19 -6.64
CA PHE A 27 6.94 18.73 -6.94
C PHE A 27 5.89 19.60 -6.24
N LYS A 28 4.81 19.91 -6.95
CA LYS A 28 3.60 20.49 -6.35
C LYS A 28 2.79 19.38 -5.70
N ASN A 29 2.20 19.69 -4.55
CA ASN A 29 1.26 18.78 -3.88
C ASN A 29 -0.12 18.89 -4.54
N ASP A 30 -0.27 18.27 -5.70
CA ASP A 30 -1.49 18.30 -6.53
C ASP A 30 -1.91 16.89 -6.99
N LYS A 31 -2.97 16.82 -7.81
CA LYS A 31 -3.48 15.57 -8.35
C LYS A 31 -2.42 14.80 -9.15
N THR A 32 -1.52 15.47 -9.86
CA THR A 32 -0.43 14.82 -10.60
C THR A 32 0.53 14.10 -9.66
N LEU A 33 0.86 14.68 -8.50
CA LEU A 33 1.66 13.97 -7.50
C LEU A 33 0.91 12.80 -6.87
N LEU A 34 -0.40 12.96 -6.62
CA LEU A 34 -1.23 11.86 -6.09
C LEU A 34 -1.22 10.66 -7.05
N ASP A 35 -1.45 10.90 -8.34
CA ASP A 35 -1.49 9.85 -9.37
C ASP A 35 -0.16 9.13 -9.50
N LYS A 36 0.97 9.84 -9.33
CA LYS A 36 2.30 9.22 -9.27
C LYS A 36 2.45 8.30 -8.06
N LYS A 37 2.00 8.70 -6.87
CA LYS A 37 2.08 7.85 -5.67
C LYS A 37 1.19 6.61 -5.77
N ILE A 38 -0.02 6.76 -6.32
CA ILE A 38 -0.93 5.63 -6.60
C ILE A 38 -0.27 4.65 -7.58
N THR A 39 0.35 5.17 -8.64
CA THR A 39 1.06 4.35 -9.62
C THR A 39 2.26 3.64 -9.01
N ALA A 40 3.05 4.34 -8.19
CA ALA A 40 4.17 3.74 -7.48
C ALA A 40 3.70 2.59 -6.57
N PHE A 41 2.63 2.80 -5.77
CA PHE A 41 2.04 1.73 -4.97
C PHE A 41 1.65 0.50 -5.80
N LEU A 42 1.04 0.69 -6.98
CA LEU A 42 0.68 -0.42 -7.86
C LEU A 42 1.92 -1.16 -8.40
N VAL A 43 3.00 -0.43 -8.71
CA VAL A 43 4.27 -1.01 -9.15
C VAL A 43 4.87 -1.84 -8.02
N GLU A 44 5.03 -1.28 -6.81
CA GLU A 44 5.60 -2.00 -5.66
C GLU A 44 4.78 -3.24 -5.27
N LEU A 45 3.45 -3.17 -5.38
CA LEU A 45 2.60 -4.36 -5.21
C LEU A 45 2.93 -5.47 -6.22
N GLY A 46 3.25 -5.09 -7.45
CA GLY A 46 3.72 -5.99 -8.50
C GLY A 46 5.12 -6.53 -8.24
N GLU A 47 6.04 -5.71 -7.73
CA GLU A 47 7.40 -6.12 -7.34
C GLU A 47 7.33 -7.12 -6.18
N TYR A 48 6.53 -6.82 -5.16
CA TYR A 48 6.19 -7.75 -4.07
C TYR A 48 5.69 -9.10 -4.60
N ALA A 49 4.65 -9.09 -5.45
CA ALA A 49 4.11 -10.32 -6.04
C ALA A 49 5.16 -11.07 -6.87
N ASN A 50 6.11 -10.35 -7.49
CA ASN A 50 7.18 -10.93 -8.29
C ASN A 50 8.21 -11.69 -7.44
N GLU A 51 8.49 -11.22 -6.22
CA GLU A 51 9.39 -11.85 -5.25
C GLU A 51 8.72 -12.96 -4.44
N GLU A 52 7.42 -12.80 -4.12
CA GLU A 52 6.57 -13.80 -3.46
C GLU A 52 6.22 -14.97 -4.40
N ARG A 53 5.99 -14.69 -5.68
CA ARG A 53 5.89 -15.65 -6.80
C ARG A 53 4.67 -16.57 -6.84
N SER A 54 3.65 -16.47 -5.98
CA SER A 54 2.50 -17.37 -6.02
C SER A 54 1.72 -17.36 -7.33
N PHE A 55 1.77 -16.27 -8.10
CA PHE A 55 1.11 -16.18 -9.40
C PHE A 55 1.85 -16.91 -10.54
N LYS A 56 3.13 -17.26 -10.36
CA LYS A 56 3.99 -17.83 -11.41
C LYS A 56 3.76 -19.33 -11.59
N TYR A 57 2.54 -19.72 -11.93
CA TYR A 57 2.08 -21.11 -12.07
C TYR A 57 2.87 -21.95 -13.11
N TRP A 58 3.61 -21.30 -14.01
CA TRP A 58 4.45 -21.93 -15.03
C TRP A 58 5.90 -22.18 -14.57
N SER A 59 6.24 -21.88 -13.32
CA SER A 59 7.62 -21.92 -12.81
C SER A 59 7.70 -22.64 -11.46
N ASN A 60 8.68 -23.53 -11.33
CA ASN A 60 9.00 -24.21 -10.06
C ASN A 60 10.07 -23.46 -9.23
N LYS A 61 10.52 -22.26 -9.66
CA LYS A 61 11.48 -21.47 -8.87
C LYS A 61 10.77 -20.95 -7.61
N LYS A 62 11.39 -21.20 -6.46
CA LYS A 62 10.91 -20.78 -5.13
C LYS A 62 10.76 -19.26 -5.01
N PRO A 63 9.90 -18.77 -4.09
CA PRO A 63 9.92 -17.39 -3.60
C PRO A 63 11.33 -16.92 -3.27
N SER A 64 11.58 -15.63 -3.39
CA SER A 64 12.81 -15.01 -2.87
C SER A 64 12.85 -15.11 -1.35
N ASP A 65 14.01 -14.83 -0.75
CA ASP A 65 14.13 -14.85 0.71
C ASP A 65 13.15 -13.85 1.35
N LEU A 66 12.67 -14.15 2.56
CA LEU A 66 11.67 -13.33 3.24
C LEU A 66 12.11 -11.88 3.39
N GLU A 67 13.40 -11.62 3.62
CA GLU A 67 13.95 -10.26 3.72
C GLU A 67 13.69 -9.46 2.44
N ILE A 68 13.95 -10.06 1.27
CA ILE A 68 13.70 -9.43 -0.03
C ILE A 68 12.20 -9.17 -0.22
N GLN A 69 11.34 -10.14 0.13
CA GLN A 69 9.90 -9.93 0.04
C GLN A 69 9.43 -8.80 0.97
N LEU A 70 9.97 -8.71 2.19
CA LEU A 70 9.60 -7.68 3.14
C LEU A 70 10.06 -6.29 2.71
N ASP A 71 11.20 -6.16 2.06
CA ASP A 71 11.66 -4.89 1.49
C ASP A 71 10.64 -4.34 0.49
N GLU A 72 10.20 -5.16 -0.48
CA GLU A 72 9.16 -4.78 -1.45
C GLU A 72 7.81 -4.46 -0.77
N TYR A 73 7.46 -5.23 0.27
CA TYR A 73 6.24 -4.96 1.03
C TYR A 73 6.29 -3.62 1.75
N ILE A 74 7.45 -3.28 2.33
CA ILE A 74 7.71 -2.01 3.01
C ILE A 74 7.63 -0.84 2.03
N ASP A 75 8.11 -1.00 0.80
CA ASP A 75 7.95 0.01 -0.24
C ASP A 75 6.45 0.24 -0.58
N GLY A 76 5.66 -0.82 -0.62
CA GLY A 76 4.19 -0.73 -0.65
C GLY A 76 3.60 0.06 0.53
N ILE A 77 4.08 -0.16 1.76
CA ILE A 77 3.67 0.60 2.96
C ILE A 77 3.98 2.09 2.78
N HIS A 78 5.18 2.43 2.32
CA HIS A 78 5.59 3.82 2.12
C HIS A 78 4.62 4.56 1.20
N PHE A 79 4.28 3.99 0.05
CA PHE A 79 3.39 4.65 -0.90
C PHE A 79 1.93 4.68 -0.45
N ILE A 80 1.39 3.61 0.12
CA ILE A 80 -0.01 3.62 0.56
C ILE A 80 -0.25 4.60 1.71
N ILE A 81 0.71 4.75 2.64
CA ILE A 81 0.66 5.77 3.69
C ILE A 81 0.82 7.17 3.09
N SER A 82 1.74 7.34 2.13
CA SER A 82 1.96 8.61 1.43
C SER A 82 0.71 9.09 0.68
N VAL A 83 -0.07 8.17 0.10
CA VAL A 83 -1.38 8.44 -0.51
C VAL A 83 -2.39 8.90 0.55
N GLY A 84 -2.49 8.18 1.68
CA GLY A 84 -3.40 8.55 2.78
C GLY A 84 -3.09 9.92 3.37
N ASN A 85 -1.82 10.23 3.57
CA ASN A 85 -1.37 11.56 4.00
C ASN A 85 -1.83 12.66 3.04
N GLN A 86 -1.72 12.44 1.73
CA GLN A 86 -2.06 13.45 0.73
C GLN A 86 -3.55 13.74 0.65
N ILE A 87 -4.42 12.76 0.94
CA ILE A 87 -5.87 12.96 1.03
C ILE A 87 -6.34 13.39 2.44
N ASN A 88 -5.42 13.60 3.38
CA ASN A 88 -5.69 13.92 4.79
C ASN A 88 -6.50 12.82 5.51
N TYR A 89 -6.20 11.55 5.23
CA TYR A 89 -6.80 10.44 5.95
C TYR A 89 -6.38 10.43 7.42
N ASN A 90 -7.32 10.14 8.32
CA ASN A 90 -7.04 10.03 9.75
C ASN A 90 -6.69 8.59 10.13
N PHE A 91 -5.39 8.28 10.19
CA PHE A 91 -4.89 6.94 10.56
C PHE A 91 -5.25 6.50 12.00
N GLU A 92 -5.57 7.43 12.90
CA GLU A 92 -6.04 7.06 14.25
C GLU A 92 -7.43 6.42 14.24
N GLN A 93 -8.21 6.66 13.18
CA GLN A 93 -9.54 6.12 12.96
C GLN A 93 -9.55 4.93 12.00
N PHE A 94 -8.37 4.40 11.65
CA PHE A 94 -8.32 3.17 10.86
C PHE A 94 -8.98 2.03 11.64
N ASP A 95 -10.01 1.45 11.04
CA ASP A 95 -10.70 0.30 11.59
C ASP A 95 -10.36 -0.91 10.73
N TYR A 96 -9.52 -1.79 11.28
CA TYR A 96 -9.08 -2.98 10.59
C TYR A 96 -10.18 -4.04 10.63
N ASN A 97 -10.73 -4.34 9.45
CA ASN A 97 -11.74 -5.36 9.26
C ASN A 97 -11.08 -6.63 8.74
N PHE A 98 -10.78 -7.55 9.66
CA PHE A 98 -10.36 -8.89 9.28
C PHE A 98 -11.54 -9.63 8.62
N LEU A 99 -11.36 -9.99 7.35
CA LEU A 99 -12.25 -10.91 6.63
C LEU A 99 -11.44 -12.17 6.30
N ASN A 100 -12.14 -13.30 6.19
CA ASN A 100 -11.62 -14.68 6.15
C ASN A 100 -10.39 -14.95 5.25
N LYS A 101 -9.78 -16.13 5.46
CA LYS A 101 -8.68 -16.71 4.68
C LYS A 101 -9.02 -16.83 3.18
N ASP A 102 -8.68 -15.79 2.45
CA ASP A 102 -8.65 -15.78 0.99
C ASP A 102 -7.26 -16.22 0.51
N SER A 103 -7.16 -16.77 -0.70
CA SER A 103 -5.84 -17.08 -1.26
C SER A 103 -5.06 -15.79 -1.52
N ILE A 104 -3.74 -15.86 -1.58
CA ILE A 104 -2.92 -14.69 -1.87
C ILE A 104 -3.26 -14.01 -3.21
N ILE A 105 -3.73 -14.81 -4.17
CA ILE A 105 -4.19 -14.34 -5.47
C ILE A 105 -5.50 -13.54 -5.34
N ASP A 106 -6.42 -13.99 -4.49
CA ASP A 106 -7.67 -13.29 -4.21
C ASP A 106 -7.39 -11.95 -3.50
N ILE A 107 -6.41 -11.92 -2.59
CA ILE A 107 -5.94 -10.69 -1.93
C ILE A 107 -5.41 -9.69 -2.97
N TYR A 108 -4.58 -10.12 -3.92
CA TYR A 108 -4.12 -9.23 -5.00
C TYR A 108 -5.29 -8.66 -5.82
N PHE A 109 -6.28 -9.48 -6.17
CA PHE A 109 -7.47 -9.00 -6.89
C PHE A 109 -8.29 -8.00 -6.07
N GLU A 110 -8.45 -8.23 -4.76
CA GLU A 110 -9.15 -7.30 -3.89
C GLU A 110 -8.42 -5.97 -3.76
N ILE A 111 -7.09 -5.98 -3.59
CA ILE A 111 -6.28 -4.75 -3.54
C ILE A 111 -6.44 -3.96 -4.84
N ILE A 112 -6.33 -4.62 -6.00
CA ILE A 112 -6.48 -3.98 -7.32
C ILE A 112 -7.91 -3.42 -7.49
N SER A 113 -8.93 -4.15 -7.05
CA SER A 113 -10.32 -3.69 -7.10
C SER A 113 -10.54 -2.44 -6.23
N CYS A 114 -10.06 -2.47 -4.98
CA CYS A 114 -10.14 -1.32 -4.07
C CYS A 114 -9.33 -0.12 -4.59
N LEU A 115 -8.17 -0.38 -5.20
CA LEU A 115 -7.34 0.64 -5.81
C LEU A 115 -8.07 1.32 -6.97
N ASN A 116 -8.74 0.55 -7.84
CA ASN A 116 -9.54 1.10 -8.92
C ASN A 116 -10.69 1.97 -8.39
N SER A 117 -11.44 1.51 -7.38
CA SER A 117 -12.47 2.33 -6.74
C SER A 117 -11.92 3.62 -6.12
N PHE A 118 -10.71 3.58 -5.56
CA PHE A 118 -10.05 4.78 -5.04
C PHE A 118 -9.56 5.73 -6.15
N ILE A 119 -9.14 5.20 -7.30
CA ILE A 119 -8.77 6.01 -8.48
C ILE A 119 -10.00 6.75 -9.02
N GLU A 120 -11.15 6.07 -9.08
CA GLU A 120 -12.43 6.65 -9.51
C GLU A 120 -12.95 7.71 -8.54
N ASP A 121 -12.83 7.45 -7.23
CA ASP A 121 -13.23 8.38 -6.17
C ASP A 121 -12.27 8.27 -4.97
N ASN A 122 -11.41 9.27 -4.83
CA ASN A 122 -10.29 9.28 -3.87
C ASN A 122 -10.68 9.72 -2.45
N ASN A 123 -11.89 9.36 -2.02
CA ASN A 123 -12.40 9.65 -0.68
C ASN A 123 -11.82 8.72 0.40
N ASN A 124 -12.01 9.11 1.67
CA ASN A 124 -11.51 8.37 2.83
C ASN A 124 -12.13 6.97 2.99
N ILE A 125 -13.34 6.73 2.49
CA ILE A 125 -14.01 5.41 2.58
C ILE A 125 -13.31 4.43 1.64
N ASN A 126 -13.09 4.82 0.38
CA ASN A 126 -12.42 4.00 -0.61
C ASN A 126 -10.95 3.77 -0.23
N TYR A 127 -10.27 4.80 0.30
CA TYR A 127 -8.93 4.63 0.85
C TYR A 127 -8.90 3.64 2.02
N SER A 128 -9.85 3.74 2.96
CA SER A 128 -9.92 2.81 4.11
C SER A 128 -10.11 1.36 3.67
N LYS A 129 -10.91 1.12 2.62
CA LYS A 129 -11.08 -0.22 2.03
C LYS A 129 -9.78 -0.72 1.39
N LEU A 130 -9.10 0.12 0.62
CA LEU A 130 -7.80 -0.19 0.02
C LEU A 130 -6.75 -0.52 1.08
N LEU A 131 -6.65 0.30 2.13
CA LEU A 131 -5.71 0.09 3.24
C LEU A 131 -6.01 -1.20 4.01
N ASN A 132 -7.30 -1.50 4.23
CA ASN A 132 -7.74 -2.78 4.78
C ASN A 132 -7.29 -3.95 3.91
N ALA A 133 -7.58 -3.91 2.61
CA ALA A 133 -7.21 -4.97 1.66
C ALA A 133 -5.69 -5.20 1.64
N PHE A 134 -4.88 -4.13 1.63
CA PHE A 134 -3.42 -4.24 1.61
C PHE A 134 -2.85 -4.86 2.90
N PHE A 135 -3.40 -4.50 4.07
CA PHE A 135 -2.94 -5.06 5.34
C PHE A 135 -3.53 -6.43 5.68
N LYS A 136 -4.43 -7.00 4.87
CA LYS A 136 -4.79 -8.42 4.99
C LYS A 136 -3.58 -9.34 4.80
N TYR A 137 -2.65 -8.93 3.93
CA TYR A 137 -1.46 -9.70 3.57
C TYR A 137 -0.54 -10.01 4.77
N LEU A 138 -0.33 -9.06 5.68
CA LEU A 138 0.70 -9.14 6.73
C LEU A 138 0.48 -10.21 7.82
N TRP A 139 -0.64 -10.94 7.80
CA TRP A 139 -1.10 -11.65 8.99
C TRP A 139 -1.57 -13.08 8.74
N ASP A 140 -1.06 -13.75 7.70
CA ASP A 140 -1.01 -15.23 7.64
C ASP A 140 0.33 -15.77 8.18
#